data_AF-A0A954RFK4-F1
#
_entry.id   AF-A0A954RFK4-F1
#
_cell.length_a   1.000
_cell.length_b   1.000
_cell.length_c   1.000
_cell.angle_alpha   90.00
_cell.angle_beta   90.00
_cell.angle_gamma   90.00
#
_symmetry.space_group_name_H-M   'P 1'
#
loop_
_entity.id
_entity.type
_entity.pdbx_description
1 polymer ?
#
loop_
_entity_poly.entity_id
_entity_poly.type
_entity_poly.pdbx_seq_one_letter_code
_entity_poly.pdbx_strand_id
1 'polypeptide(L)' 'NPQAAQALVDYLLSDEVERRLADGPSAQIPVHPDVTERSRAMPDEPVKWMEVDFEAAAEHWEATADKMRDLFAG' A
#
# COMPACT_ATOMS: atom_id res chain seq x y z
N ASN A 1 25.25 -2.08 0.24
CA ASN A 1 25.46 -1.06 1.27
C ASN A 1 24.31 -1.15 2.28
N PRO A 2 24.37 -2.07 3.28
CA PRO A 2 23.22 -2.40 4.13
C PRO A 2 22.73 -1.23 5.00
N GLN A 3 23.65 -0.42 5.53
CA GLN A 3 23.31 0.73 6.38
C GLN A 3 22.56 1.81 5.61
N ALA A 4 23.01 2.10 4.38
CA ALA A 4 22.31 3.05 3.50
C ALA A 4 20.93 2.53 3.07
N ALA A 5 20.78 1.21 2.87
CA ALA A 5 19.49 0.60 2.55
C ALA A 5 18.51 0.75 3.74
N GLN A 6 18.97 0.48 4.96
CA GLN A 6 18.15 0.68 6.17
C GLN A 6 17.73 2.14 6.31
N ALA A 7 18.67 3.09 6.21
CA ALA A 7 18.35 4.52 6.32
C ALA A 7 17.34 4.99 5.27
N LEU A 8 17.39 4.42 4.06
CA LEU A 8 16.40 4.69 3.02
C LEU A 8 15.02 4.13 3.40
N VAL A 9 14.95 2.88 3.88
CA VAL A 9 13.70 2.27 4.33
C VAL A 9 13.10 3.07 5.48
N ASP A 10 13.90 3.42 6.50
CA ASP A 10 13.44 4.22 7.64
C ASP A 10 12.86 5.57 7.19
N TYR A 11 13.51 6.22 6.22
CA TYR A 11 12.99 7.47 5.64
C TYR A 11 11.68 7.24 4.87
N LEU A 12 11.60 6.19 4.04
CA LEU A 12 10.40 5.89 3.25
C LEU A 12 9.20 5.54 4.14
N LEU A 13 9.43 4.92 5.31
CA LEU A 13 8.40 4.57 6.29
C LEU A 13 8.11 5.68 7.31
N SER A 14 8.72 6.85 7.16
CA SER A 14 8.45 7.99 8.05
C SER A 14 7.06 8.58 7.83
N ASP A 15 6.49 9.11 8.91
CA ASP A 15 5.23 9.85 8.90
C ASP A 15 5.25 11.02 7.91
N GLU A 16 6.39 11.73 7.80
CA GLU A 16 6.58 12.82 6.83
C GLU A 16 6.39 12.36 5.38
N VAL A 17 6.93 11.19 5.01
CA VAL A 17 6.78 10.67 3.65
C VAL A 17 5.34 10.25 3.39
N GLU A 18 4.68 9.58 4.33
CA GLU A 18 3.27 9.20 4.18
C GLU A 18 2.34 10.42 4.04
N ARG A 19 2.53 11.48 4.85
CA ARG A 19 1.80 12.75 4.69
C ARG A 19 1.89 13.29 3.27
N ARG A 20 3.12 13.32 2.72
CA ARG A 20 3.37 13.80 1.36
C ARG A 20 2.73 12.92 0.29
N LEU A 21 2.64 11.61 0.50
CA LEU A 21 2.01 10.67 -0.43
C LEU A 21 0.47 10.77 -0.41
N ALA A 22 -0.10 11.10 0.75
CA ALA A 22 -1.53 11.32 0.92
C ALA A 22 -2.00 12.64 0.32
N ASP A 23 -1.26 13.73 0.57
CA ASP A 23 -1.55 15.05 0.01
C ASP A 23 -1.19 15.15 -1.48
N GLY A 24 -0.26 14.31 -1.91
CA GLY A 24 0.28 14.31 -3.26
C GLY A 24 -0.69 13.78 -4.34
N PRO A 25 -0.28 13.83 -5.62
CA PRO A 25 -1.09 13.37 -6.73
C PRO A 25 -1.50 11.90 -6.65
N SER A 26 -0.67 11.05 -6.02
CA SER A 26 -0.97 9.63 -5.80
C SER A 26 -2.12 9.40 -4.83
N ALA A 27 -2.37 10.34 -3.91
CA ALA A 27 -3.43 10.25 -2.90
C ALA A 27 -3.43 8.91 -2.17
N GLN A 28 -2.26 8.44 -1.73
CA GLN A 28 -2.19 7.16 -1.04
C GLN A 28 -2.91 7.26 0.31
N ILE A 29 -3.50 6.16 0.76
CA ILE A 29 -4.15 6.11 2.06
C ILE A 29 -3.06 5.83 3.11
N PRO A 30 -2.84 6.73 4.09
CA PRO A 30 -1.86 6.49 5.15
C PRO A 30 -2.17 5.24 5.96
N VAL A 31 -1.12 4.56 6.40
CA VAL A 31 -1.18 3.41 7.32
C VAL A 31 -0.35 3.64 8.57
N HIS A 32 0.53 4.65 8.58
CA HIS A 32 1.30 5.04 9.76
C HIS A 32 0.36 5.62 10.84
N PRO A 33 0.47 5.17 12.11
CA PRO A 33 -0.49 5.52 13.17
C PRO A 33 -0.51 7.01 13.54
N ASP A 34 0.60 7.71 13.33
CA ASP A 34 0.72 9.15 13.64
C ASP A 34 0.28 10.08 12.50
N VAL A 35 -0.13 9.54 11.35
CA VAL A 35 -0.60 10.32 10.19
C VAL A 35 -2.13 10.47 10.27
N THR A 36 -2.61 11.71 10.21
CA THR A 36 -4.05 12.03 10.38
C THR A 36 -4.69 12.61 9.12
N GLU A 37 -3.87 12.86 8.11
CA GLU A 37 -4.22 13.38 6.80
C GLU A 37 -5.20 12.43 6.11
N ARG A 38 -6.36 12.96 5.72
CA ARG A 38 -7.36 12.19 4.99
C ARG A 38 -7.05 12.25 3.51
N SER A 39 -6.63 11.11 2.94
CA SER A 39 -6.46 10.97 1.50
C SER A 39 -7.75 11.26 0.73
N ARG A 40 -7.62 11.98 -0.39
CA ARG A 40 -8.71 12.19 -1.36
C ARG A 40 -9.20 10.91 -2.06
N ALA A 41 -8.50 9.78 -1.90
CA ALA A 41 -8.95 8.46 -2.34
C ALA A 41 -9.87 7.77 -1.31
N MET A 42 -9.94 8.29 -0.08
CA MET A 42 -10.82 7.76 0.95
C MET A 42 -12.27 8.21 0.69
N PRO A 43 -13.24 7.28 0.56
CA PRO A 43 -14.64 7.63 0.40
C PRO A 43 -15.22 8.21 1.70
N ASP A 44 -16.33 8.93 1.58
CA ASP A 44 -17.06 9.47 2.74
C ASP A 44 -17.81 8.38 3.50
N GLU A 45 -18.15 7.28 2.84
CA GLU A 45 -18.71 6.11 3.50
C GLU A 45 -17.64 5.32 4.29
N PRO A 46 -18.04 4.60 5.37
CA PRO A 46 -17.12 3.74 6.11
C PRO A 46 -16.49 2.66 5.21
N VAL A 47 -15.15 2.62 5.21
CA VAL A 47 -14.40 1.57 4.52
C VAL A 47 -14.29 0.33 5.42
N LYS A 48 -14.54 -0.84 4.83
CA LYS A 48 -14.24 -2.12 5.47
C LYS A 48 -12.77 -2.46 5.25
N TRP A 49 -11.97 -2.29 6.30
CA TRP A 49 -10.59 -2.79 6.34
C TRP A 49 -10.59 -4.32 6.38
N MET A 50 -9.85 -4.94 5.47
CA MET A 50 -9.66 -6.38 5.46
C MET A 50 -8.44 -6.73 6.30
N GLU A 51 -8.59 -7.68 7.22
CA GLU A 51 -7.47 -8.33 7.89
C GLU A 51 -6.85 -9.33 6.92
N VAL A 52 -5.83 -8.89 6.18
CA VAL A 52 -5.17 -9.70 5.15
C VAL A 52 -3.81 -10.16 5.67
N ASP A 53 -3.55 -11.46 5.54
CA ASP A 53 -2.20 -12.00 5.60
C ASP A 53 -1.53 -11.80 4.23
N PHE A 54 -0.69 -10.75 4.13
CA PHE A 54 -0.03 -10.40 2.88
C PHE A 54 1.09 -11.40 2.50
N GLU A 55 1.66 -12.11 3.46
CA GLU A 55 2.67 -13.16 3.19
C GLU A 55 1.98 -14.36 2.53
N ALA A 56 0.90 -14.87 3.13
CA ALA A 56 0.12 -15.95 2.55
C ALA A 56 -0.51 -15.55 1.20
N ALA A 57 -0.94 -14.29 1.04
CA ALA A 57 -1.46 -13.80 -0.23
C ALA A 57 -0.40 -13.84 -1.35
N ALA A 58 0.86 -13.54 -1.02
CA ALA A 58 1.95 -13.54 -2.01
C ALA A 58 2.25 -14.94 -2.57
N GLU A 59 2.02 -16.00 -1.79
CA GLU A 59 2.17 -17.40 -2.25
C GLU A 59 1.27 -17.74 -3.44
N HIS A 60 0.17 -17.01 -3.61
CA HIS A 60 -0.80 -17.22 -4.68
C HIS A 60 -0.61 -16.33 -5.92
N TRP A 61 0.50 -15.57 -6.00
CA TRP A 61 0.73 -14.59 -7.08
C TRP A 61 0.65 -15.21 -8.48
N GLU A 62 1.43 -16.26 -8.75
CA GLU A 62 1.51 -16.87 -10.09
C GLU A 62 0.18 -17.51 -10.51
N ALA A 63 -0.44 -18.28 -9.62
CA ALA A 63 -1.73 -18.92 -9.88
C ALA A 63 -2.83 -17.88 -10.17
N THR A 64 -2.79 -16.74 -9.49
CA THR A 64 -3.73 -15.64 -9.71
C THR A 64 -3.46 -14.97 -11.05
N ALA A 65 -2.20 -14.72 -11.41
CA ALA A 65 -1.82 -14.12 -12.67
C ALA A 65 -2.27 -14.96 -13.88
N ASP A 66 -2.08 -16.29 -13.83
CA ASP A 66 -2.56 -17.21 -14.88
C ASP A 66 -4.08 -17.19 -14.98
N LYS A 67 -4.79 -17.28 -13.86
CA LYS A 67 -6.25 -17.20 -13.83
C LYS A 67 -6.78 -15.89 -14.43
N MET A 68 -6.15 -14.75 -14.14
CA MET A 68 -6.56 -13.46 -14.70
C MET A 68 -6.34 -13.41 -16.21
N ARG A 69 -5.25 -14.02 -16.71
CA ARG A 69 -4.98 -14.12 -18.15
C ARG A 69 -6.07 -14.94 -18.84
N ASP A 70 -6.41 -16.10 -18.30
CA ASP A 70 -7.44 -16.98 -18.88
C ASP A 70 -8.83 -16.32 -18.88
N LEU A 71 -9.14 -15.52 -17.85
CA LEU A 71 -10.44 -14.85 -17.73
C LEU A 71 -10.61 -13.66 -18.67
N PHE A 72 -9.55 -12.90 -18.96
CA PHE A 72 -9.67 -11.59 -19.61
C PHE A 72 -8.87 -11.42 -20.90
N ALA A 73 -7.91 -12.30 -21.20
CA ALA A 73 -7.10 -12.23 -22.42
C ALA A 73 -7.49 -13.27 -23.49
N GLY A 74 -8.50 -14.10 -23.21
CA GLY A 74 -9.11 -15.06 -24.15
C GLY A 74 -10.12 -14.43 -25.10
#